data_AF-A0A951YIR0-F1
#
_entry.id   AF-A0A951YIR0-F1
#
_cell.length_a   1.000
_cell.length_b   1.000
_cell.length_c   1.000
_cell.angle_alpha   90.00
_cell.angle_beta   90.00
_cell.angle_gamma   90.00
#
_symmetry.space_group_name_H-M   'P 1'
#
loop_
_entity.id
_entity.type
_entity.pdbx_description
1 polymer ?
#
loop_
_entity_poly.entity_id
_entity_poly.type
_entity_poly.pdbx_seq_one_letter_code
_entity_poly.pdbx_strand_id
1 'polypeptide(L)' 'MTKRNITLSLPEDLVRRAKVLATQQGTSVSALVAHLLEQAVGGGNDYESIWAAEERLMQTGIGLEVGQVLPTRDEVHEL' A
#
# COMPACT_ATOMS: atom_id res chain seq x y z
N MET A 1 -9.66 -7.62 15.21
CA MET A 1 -9.94 -8.65 14.18
C MET A 1 -9.81 -10.03 14.80
N THR A 2 -10.74 -10.93 14.50
CA THR A 2 -10.72 -12.33 14.94
C THR A 2 -9.70 -13.13 14.12
N LYS A 3 -8.77 -13.82 14.79
CA LYS A 3 -7.78 -14.69 14.14
C LYS A 3 -8.33 -16.13 14.08
N ARG A 4 -8.15 -16.80 12.95
CA ARG A 4 -8.52 -18.22 12.75
C ARG A 4 -7.26 -19.03 12.47
N ASN A 5 -7.08 -20.14 13.18
CA ASN A 5 -5.94 -21.03 12.96
C ASN A 5 -6.19 -21.90 11.72
N ILE A 6 -5.17 -22.06 10.89
CA ILE A 6 -5.17 -22.90 9.70
C ILE A 6 -4.02 -23.90 9.83
N THR A 7 -4.30 -25.18 9.61
CA THR A 7 -3.28 -26.24 9.55
C THR A 7 -2.90 -26.48 8.10
N LEU A 8 -1.61 -26.44 7.79
CA LEU A 8 -1.07 -26.62 6.44
C LEU A 8 -0.12 -27.82 6.43
N SER A 9 -0.31 -28.71 5.47
CA SER A 9 0.64 -29.79 5.18
C SER A 9 1.62 -29.30 4.12
N LEU A 10 2.90 -29.19 4.49
CA LEU A 10 3.96 -28.72 3.61
C LEU A 10 5.11 -29.73 3.59
N PRO A 11 5.90 -29.80 2.51
CA PRO A 11 7.11 -30.62 2.47
C PRO A 11 8.06 -30.27 3.62
N GLU A 12 8.66 -31.29 4.25
CA GLU A 12 9.52 -31.10 5.42
C GLU A 12 10.70 -30.15 5.14
N ASP A 13 11.32 -30.28 3.97
CA ASP A 13 12.40 -29.40 3.52
C ASP A 13 11.96 -27.94 3.42
N LEU A 14 10.73 -27.70 2.97
CA LEU A 14 10.18 -26.35 2.87
C LEU A 14 9.96 -25.75 4.25
N VAL A 15 9.42 -26.53 5.19
CA VAL A 15 9.23 -26.10 6.58
C VAL A 15 10.57 -25.76 7.23
N ARG A 16 11.60 -26.57 6.99
CA ARG A 16 12.96 -26.32 7.49
C ARG A 16 13.54 -25.01 6.96
N ARG A 17 13.45 -24.78 5.64
CA ARG A 17 13.91 -23.52 5.03
C ARG A 17 13.13 -22.31 5.53
N ALA A 18 11.81 -22.43 5.67
CA ALA A 18 10.96 -21.37 6.18
C ALA A 18 11.32 -20.98 7.63
N LYS A 19 11.65 -21.96 8.48
CA LYS A 19 12.13 -21.69 9.85
C LYS A 19 13.44 -20.89 9.85
N VAL A 20 14.39 -21.26 9.00
CA VAL A 20 15.67 -20.53 8.89
C VAL A 20 15.42 -19.08 8.44
N LEU A 21 14.59 -18.90 7.41
CA LEU A 21 14.22 -17.58 6.90
C LEU A 21 13.53 -16.73 7.98
N ALA A 22 12.58 -17.32 8.71
CA ALA A 22 11.87 -16.63 9.78
C ALA A 22 12.84 -16.13 10.86
N THR A 23 13.78 -16.98 11.30
CA THR A 23 14.81 -16.60 12.27
C THR A 23 15.71 -15.47 11.74
N GLN A 24 16.14 -15.55 10.49
CA GLN A 24 16.98 -14.51 9.87
C GLN A 24 16.26 -13.15 9.79
N GLN A 25 14.94 -13.16 9.59
CA GLN A 25 14.10 -11.96 9.52
C GLN A 25 13.53 -11.53 10.88
N GLY A 26 13.86 -12.22 11.98
CA GLY A 26 13.32 -11.92 13.31
C GLY A 26 11.80 -12.12 13.42
N THR A 27 11.24 -13.03 12.64
CA THR A 27 9.80 -13.30 12.55
C THR A 27 9.48 -14.79 12.78
N SER A 28 8.21 -15.18 12.60
CA SER A 28 7.76 -16.58 12.71
C SER A 28 7.33 -17.15 11.36
N VAL A 29 7.31 -18.47 11.23
CA VAL A 29 6.79 -19.15 10.03
C VAL A 29 5.32 -18.77 9.78
N SER A 30 4.51 -18.69 10.84
CA SER A 30 3.10 -18.27 10.70
C SER A 30 2.97 -16.83 10.21
N ALA A 31 3.86 -15.92 10.63
CA ALA A 31 3.89 -14.55 10.15
C ALA A 31 4.34 -14.46 8.68
N LEU A 32 5.32 -15.27 8.25
CA LEU A 32 5.69 -15.37 6.84
C LEU A 32 4.51 -15.84 5.97
N VAL A 33 3.80 -16.88 6.42
CA VAL A 33 2.63 -17.40 5.69
C VAL A 33 1.50 -16.37 5.67
N ALA A 34 1.23 -15.69 6.78
CA ALA A 34 0.24 -14.62 6.83
C ALA A 34 0.57 -13.50 5.85
N HIS A 35 1.83 -13.05 5.81
CA HIS A 35 2.26 -12.01 4.89
C HIS A 35 2.15 -12.43 3.43
N LEU A 36 2.50 -13.67 3.10
CA LEU A 36 2.33 -14.21 1.75
C LEU A 36 0.85 -14.26 1.35
N LEU A 37 -0.04 -14.64 2.28
CA LEU A 37 -1.49 -14.64 2.05
C LEU A 37 -2.03 -13.21 1.89
N GLU A 38 -1.57 -12.27 2.70
CA GLU A 38 -1.91 -10.84 2.58
C GLU A 38 -1.45 -10.29 1.23
N GLN A 39 -0.25 -10.63 0.75
CA GLN A 39 0.20 -10.23 -0.58
C GLN A 39 -0.62 -10.89 -1.69
N ALA A 40 -0.92 -12.19 -1.57
CA ALA A 40 -1.69 -12.92 -2.57
C ALA A 40 -3.15 -12.44 -2.64
N VAL A 41 -3.73 -12.00 -1.53
CA VAL A 41 -5.09 -11.46 -1.46
C VAL A 41 -5.12 -9.96 -1.76
N GLY A 42 -4.12 -9.21 -1.31
CA GLY A 42 -4.02 -7.75 -1.43
C GLY A 42 -3.47 -7.27 -2.78
N GLY A 43 -2.71 -8.11 -3.49
CA GLY A 43 -2.09 -7.80 -4.78
C GLY A 43 -3.06 -7.47 -5.93
N GLY A 44 -4.36 -7.74 -5.76
CA GLY A 44 -5.39 -7.32 -6.71
C GLY A 44 -6.19 -6.08 -6.29
N ASN A 45 -6.12 -5.64 -5.03
CA ASN A 45 -7.06 -4.65 -4.52
C ASN A 45 -6.38 -3.37 -4.06
N ASP A 46 -5.18 -3.40 -3.48
CA ASP A 46 -4.60 -2.17 -2.90
C ASP A 46 -4.02 -1.25 -3.99
N TYR A 47 -3.25 -1.79 -4.94
CA TYR A 47 -2.72 -0.94 -6.02
C TYR A 47 -3.82 -0.42 -6.95
N GLU A 48 -4.75 -1.29 -7.39
CA GLU A 48 -5.86 -0.88 -8.26
C GLU A 48 -6.83 0.05 -7.54
N SER A 49 -7.11 -0.14 -6.24
CA SER A 49 -7.99 0.78 -5.50
C SER A 49 -7.34 2.14 -5.26
N ILE A 50 -6.04 2.20 -4.96
CA ILE A 50 -5.30 3.45 -4.83
C ILE A 50 -5.21 4.17 -6.18
N TRP A 51 -4.92 3.42 -7.25
CA TRP A 51 -4.92 3.97 -8.61
C TRP A 51 -6.29 4.53 -9.01
N ALA A 52 -7.37 3.78 -8.78
CA ALA A 52 -8.73 4.21 -9.09
C ALA A 52 -9.18 5.40 -8.22
N ALA A 53 -8.69 5.50 -6.98
CA ALA A 53 -8.94 6.66 -6.12
C ALA A 53 -8.23 7.92 -6.64
N GLU A 54 -6.97 7.78 -7.07
CA GLU A 54 -6.19 8.87 -7.65
C GLU A 54 -6.77 9.34 -8.99
N GLU A 55 -7.19 8.41 -9.85
CA GLU A 55 -7.87 8.73 -11.11
C GLU A 55 -9.18 9.50 -10.86
N ARG A 56 -9.96 9.09 -9.86
CA ARG A 56 -11.16 9.83 -9.45
C ARG A 56 -10.83 11.25 -9.00
N LEU A 57 -9.80 11.42 -8.16
CA LEU A 57 -9.34 12.74 -7.71
C LEU A 57 -8.92 13.65 -8.86
N MET A 58 -8.21 13.10 -9.86
CA MET A 58 -7.83 13.84 -11.07
C MET A 58 -9.05 14.25 -11.90
N GLN A 59 -10.06 13.37 -12.03
CA GLN A 59 -11.27 13.66 -12.80
C GLN A 59 -12.19 14.67 -12.11
N THR A 60 -12.37 14.55 -10.79
CA THR A 60 -13.23 15.48 -10.03
C THR A 60 -12.56 16.81 -9.73
N GLY A 61 -11.22 16.84 -9.78
CA GLY A 61 -10.43 17.97 -9.29
C GLY A 61 -10.52 18.12 -7.77
N ILE A 62 -9.60 18.91 -7.22
CA ILE A 62 -9.51 19.17 -5.76
C ILE A 62 -10.10 20.53 -5.35
N GLY A 63 -10.99 21.08 -6.19
CA GLY A 63 -11.64 22.37 -5.91
C GLY A 63 -10.68 23.56 -5.92
N LEU A 64 -9.53 23.44 -6.59
CA LEU A 64 -8.63 24.57 -6.81
C LEU A 64 -9.24 25.49 -7.85
N GLU A 65 -9.57 26.70 -7.42
CA GLU A 65 -10.00 27.79 -8.28
C GLU A 65 -8.86 28.81 -8.39
N VAL A 66 -8.60 29.30 -9.60
CA VAL A 66 -7.76 30.48 -9.77
C VAL A 66 -8.58 31.66 -9.24
N GLY A 67 -8.17 32.22 -8.09
CA GLY A 67 -8.73 33.46 -7.57
C GLY A 67 -8.51 34.63 -8.52
N GLN A 68 -8.86 35.85 -8.11
CA GLN A 68 -8.53 37.02 -8.91
C GLN A 68 -7.01 37.06 -9.17
N VAL A 69 -6.64 37.25 -10.44
CA VAL A 69 -5.24 37.36 -10.86
C VAL A 69 -4.61 38.46 -10.02
N LEU A 70 -3.69 38.07 -9.13
CA LEU A 70 -2.91 39.02 -8.35
C LEU A 70 -2.01 39.79 -9.30
N PRO A 71 -1.75 41.08 -9.03
CA PRO A 71 -0.81 41.86 -9.82
C PRO A 71 0.53 41.12 -9.87
N THR A 72 1.09 41.05 -11.07
CA THR A 72 2.46 40.61 -11.28
C THR A 72 3.41 41.46 -10.45
N ARG A 73 4.57 40.89 -10.10
CA ARG A 73 5.59 41.59 -9.30
C ARG A 73 5.90 43.00 -9.85
N ASP A 74 5.93 43.13 -11.17
CA ASP A 74 6.24 44.38 -11.86
C ASP A 74 5.12 45.43 -11.69
N GLU A 75 3.85 45.00 -11.64
CA GLU A 75 2.70 45.88 -11.39
C GLU A 75 2.63 46.38 -9.94
N VAL A 76 3.21 45.65 -8.98
CA VAL A 76 3.28 46.06 -7.57
C VAL A 76 4.34 47.15 -7.34
N HIS A 77 5.33 47.26 -8.21
CA HIS A 77 6.40 48.25 -8.07
C HIS A 77 5.99 49.68 -8.47
N GLU A 78 4.83 49.86 -9.10
CA GLU A 78 4.29 51.17 -9.52
C GLU A 78 3.06 51.63 -8.70
N LEU A 79 2.69 50.89 -7.64
CA LEU A 79 1.70 51.29 -6.64
C LEU A 79 2.32 52.16 -5.54
#